data_AF-A0A355BM75-F1
#
_entry.id   AF-A0A355BM75-F1
#
_cell.length_a   1.000
_cell.length_b   1.000
_cell.length_c   1.000
_cell.angle_alpha   90.00
_cell.angle_beta   90.00
_cell.angle_gamma   90.00
#
_symmetry.space_group_name_H-M   'P 1'
#
loop_
_entity.id
_entity.type
_entity.pdbx_description
1 polymer ?
#
loop_
_entity_poly.entity_id
_entity_poly.type
_entity_poly.pdbx_seq_one_letter_code
_entity_poly.pdbx_strand_id
1 'polypeptide(L)'
;MLLLGAALCISFMLDPTPDRLPFLALLTAVSGTVILPRSRAERRVGVLICCALLFFSIGPMIGNRFLEETVARITEEPAQHWAAPNAQVRLGGQQISFQEDRDYYILTACYWLDNSKALVAAHRVKGFPSGTIFPIQVITKGQVEELSAEVLANDNNGVVLGLATEFLPTSDLYPIAATSEIVVGREAEIISSYGGCFPVIVKGFLDMVSQQEKVVIERINDTDNFIGGMSGSPVVQNGKIIGFMSGTLKGEKNLAFCNIAAEVYANTADLMNECNP
;
A
#
# COMPACT_ATOMS: atom_id res chain seq x y z
N MET A 1 32.64 35.54 2.19
CA MET A 1 31.22 35.82 2.49
C MET A 1 30.63 36.85 1.52
N LEU A 2 31.12 38.10 1.45
CA LEU A 2 30.69 39.09 0.44
C LEU A 2 30.86 38.61 -1.02
N LEU A 3 31.97 37.93 -1.31
CA LEU A 3 32.22 37.29 -2.62
C LEU A 3 31.26 36.14 -2.93
N LEU A 4 30.75 35.44 -1.91
CA LEU A 4 29.78 34.36 -2.08
C LEU A 4 28.40 34.92 -2.40
N GLY A 5 28.01 36.01 -1.72
CA GLY A 5 26.77 36.75 -2.03
C GLY A 5 26.78 37.35 -3.44
N ALA A 6 27.91 37.91 -3.87
CA ALA A 6 28.06 38.43 -5.24
C ALA A 6 27.99 37.31 -6.30
N ALA A 7 28.63 36.17 -6.06
CA ALA A 7 28.58 35.01 -6.96
C ALA A 7 27.16 34.42 -7.10
N LEU A 8 26.37 34.43 -6.02
CA LEU A 8 24.97 33.97 -6.03
C LEU A 8 24.03 34.95 -6.74
N CYS A 9 24.23 36.27 -6.59
CA CYS A 9 23.49 37.28 -7.37
C CYS A 9 23.79 37.21 -8.87
N ILE A 10 25.06 36.96 -9.23
CA ILE A 10 25.46 36.75 -10.62
C ILE A 10 24.83 35.46 -11.18
N SER A 11 24.81 34.37 -10.39
CA SER A 11 24.13 33.12 -10.78
C SER A 11 22.61 33.29 -10.97
N PHE A 12 21.96 34.21 -10.26
CA PHE A 12 20.53 34.52 -10.40
C PHE A 12 20.23 35.32 -11.67
N MET A 13 21.12 36.25 -12.05
CA MET A 13 20.97 37.03 -13.29
C MET A 13 21.19 36.18 -14.55
N LEU A 14 21.91 35.06 -14.42
CA LEU A 14 22.28 34.21 -15.55
C LEU A 14 21.27 33.09 -15.84
N ASP A 15 20.50 32.61 -14.85
CA ASP A 15 19.47 31.57 -15.09
C ASP A 15 18.38 31.55 -13.98
N PRO A 16 17.20 32.17 -14.19
CA PRO A 16 16.18 32.37 -13.17
C PRO A 16 15.21 31.18 -13.10
N THR A 17 15.70 29.98 -12.81
CA THR A 17 14.80 28.84 -12.56
C THR A 17 14.11 29.01 -11.19
N PRO A 18 12.75 28.96 -11.12
CA PRO A 18 11.99 29.12 -9.88
C PRO A 18 12.43 28.20 -8.73
N ASP A 19 12.95 27.03 -9.08
CA ASP A 19 13.42 25.99 -8.15
C ASP A 19 14.59 26.41 -7.25
N ARG A 20 15.36 27.45 -7.64
CA ARG A 20 16.54 27.90 -6.86
C ARG A 20 16.23 29.07 -5.90
N LEU A 21 15.08 29.72 -6.04
CA LEU A 21 14.66 30.85 -5.20
C LEU A 21 14.59 30.52 -3.68
N PRO A 22 14.05 29.36 -3.25
CA PRO A 22 13.95 29.05 -1.82
C PRO A 22 15.33 28.80 -1.19
N PHE A 23 16.22 28.13 -1.91
CA PHE A 23 17.58 27.83 -1.45
C PHE A 23 18.43 29.10 -1.30
N LEU A 24 18.27 30.05 -2.22
CA LEU A 24 18.93 31.35 -2.18
C LEU A 24 18.42 32.26 -1.06
N ALA A 25 17.09 32.36 -0.90
CA ALA A 25 16.45 33.12 0.18
C ALA A 25 16.87 32.61 1.57
N LEU A 26 17.08 31.30 1.67
CA LEU A 26 17.53 30.67 2.88
C LEU A 26 19.04 30.90 3.14
N LEU A 27 19.88 30.85 2.11
CA LEU A 27 21.30 31.21 2.24
C LEU A 27 21.48 32.66 2.69
N THR A 28 20.66 33.59 2.21
CA THR A 28 20.64 34.99 2.69
C THR A 28 20.11 35.11 4.12
N ALA A 29 19.10 34.34 4.51
CA ALA A 29 18.61 34.30 5.89
C ALA A 29 19.65 33.72 6.89
N VAL A 30 20.33 32.64 6.52
CA VAL A 30 21.41 32.02 7.31
C VAL A 30 22.62 32.95 7.42
N SER A 31 23.02 33.59 6.33
CA SER A 31 24.13 34.55 6.37
C SER A 31 23.78 35.81 7.17
N GLY A 32 22.54 36.31 7.12
CA GLY A 32 22.07 37.38 7.97
C GLY A 32 22.08 37.02 9.47
N THR A 33 21.60 35.82 9.83
CA THR A 33 21.52 35.36 11.23
C THR A 33 22.87 34.93 11.82
N VAL A 34 23.87 34.58 11.01
CA VAL A 34 25.22 34.28 11.49
C VAL A 34 26.08 35.54 11.65
N ILE A 35 25.85 36.56 10.82
CA ILE A 35 26.70 37.76 10.73
C ILE A 35 26.23 38.89 11.66
N LEU A 36 24.92 39.12 11.80
CA LEU A 36 24.37 40.27 12.52
C LEU A 36 24.29 40.18 14.07
N PRO A 37 24.10 39.01 14.73
CA PRO A 37 23.89 39.00 16.18
C PRO A 37 25.19 39.15 16.97
N ARG A 38 25.11 39.94 18.05
CA ARG A 38 26.25 40.31 18.92
C ARG A 38 26.52 39.28 20.04
N SER A 39 25.53 38.46 20.43
CA SER A 39 25.70 37.44 21.47
C SER A 39 25.69 36.00 20.92
N ARG A 40 26.37 35.08 21.61
CA ARG A 40 26.38 33.64 21.25
C ARG A 40 25.01 32.98 21.35
N ALA A 41 24.13 33.46 22.23
CA ALA A 41 22.79 32.91 22.43
C ALA A 41 21.87 33.23 21.24
N GLU A 42 21.86 34.48 20.78
CA GLU A 42 21.05 34.91 19.61
C GLU A 42 21.49 34.19 18.33
N ARG A 43 22.80 33.96 18.14
CA ARG A 43 23.30 33.17 16.99
C ARG A 43 22.79 31.74 17.00
N ARG A 44 22.77 31.08 18.16
CA ARG A 44 22.27 29.70 18.28
C ARG A 44 20.77 29.61 17.98
N VAL A 45 19.98 30.55 18.51
CA VAL A 45 18.54 30.62 18.23
C VAL A 45 18.27 30.91 16.76
N GLY A 46 18.99 31.85 16.14
CA GLY A 46 18.87 32.18 14.72
C GLY A 46 19.19 31.00 13.80
N VAL A 47 20.24 30.22 14.10
CA VAL A 47 20.59 29.00 13.35
C VAL A 47 19.49 27.94 13.50
N LEU A 48 18.96 27.72 14.70
CA LEU A 48 17.86 26.76 14.91
C LEU A 48 16.61 27.16 14.13
N ILE A 49 16.24 28.44 14.12
CA ILE A 49 15.11 28.95 13.33
C ILE A 49 15.36 28.73 11.83
N CYS A 50 16.56 29.02 11.33
CA CYS A 50 16.89 28.79 9.93
C CYS A 50 16.86 27.30 9.56
N CYS A 51 17.38 26.42 10.41
CA CYS A 51 17.30 24.97 10.22
C CYS A 51 15.84 24.47 10.24
N ALA A 52 14.99 25.01 11.11
CA ALA A 52 13.57 24.69 11.13
C ALA A 52 12.89 25.15 9.83
N LEU A 53 13.10 26.40 9.40
CA LEU A 53 12.54 26.95 8.16
C LEU A 53 13.04 26.18 6.92
N LEU A 54 14.30 25.75 6.91
CA LEU A 54 14.87 24.81 5.94
C LEU A 54 14.07 23.52 5.86
N PHE A 55 13.84 22.89 7.00
CA PHE A 55 13.15 21.62 7.08
C PHE A 55 11.68 21.76 6.64
N PHE A 56 11.02 22.85 7.03
CA PHE A 56 9.65 23.17 6.62
C PHE A 56 9.52 23.51 5.14
N SER A 57 10.55 24.07 4.50
CA SER A 57 10.52 24.45 3.08
C SER A 57 10.96 23.32 2.15
N ILE A 58 12.02 22.59 2.49
CA ILE A 58 12.58 21.53 1.65
C ILE A 58 11.83 20.20 1.83
N GLY A 59 11.37 19.90 3.05
CA GLY A 59 10.68 18.64 3.36
C GLY A 59 9.50 18.36 2.42
N PRO A 60 8.53 19.29 2.26
CA PRO A 60 7.42 19.12 1.32
C PRO A 60 7.87 18.99 -0.14
N MET A 61 8.90 19.73 -0.55
CA MET A 61 9.40 19.70 -1.92
C MET A 61 10.04 18.35 -2.29
N ILE A 62 10.82 17.76 -1.38
CA ILE A 62 11.39 16.41 -1.56
C ILE A 62 10.26 15.36 -1.58
N GLY A 63 9.28 15.48 -0.68
CA GLY A 63 8.15 14.56 -0.62
C GLY A 63 7.32 14.56 -1.91
N ASN A 64 7.00 15.73 -2.45
CA ASN A 64 6.24 15.86 -3.70
C ASN A 64 7.02 15.33 -4.91
N ARG A 65 8.32 15.62 -5.01
CA ARG A 65 9.15 15.08 -6.10
C ARG A 65 9.21 13.55 -6.07
N PHE A 66 9.38 12.95 -4.89
CA PHE A 66 9.37 11.50 -4.76
C PHE A 66 8.03 10.89 -5.19
N LEU A 67 6.92 11.55 -4.84
CA LEU A 67 5.59 11.12 -5.25
C LEU A 67 5.42 11.21 -6.77
N GLU A 68 5.78 12.34 -7.38
CA GLU A 68 5.74 12.56 -8.82
C GLU A 68 6.59 11.52 -9.58
N GLU A 69 7.82 11.28 -9.12
CA GLU A 69 8.71 10.25 -9.69
C GLU A 69 8.11 8.85 -9.56
N THR A 70 7.45 8.54 -8.43
CA THR A 70 6.81 7.24 -8.21
C THR A 70 5.62 7.05 -9.15
N VAL A 71 4.75 8.05 -9.26
CA VAL A 71 3.56 8.02 -10.14
C VAL A 71 3.98 7.98 -11.62
N ALA A 72 5.05 8.68 -11.99
CA ALA A 72 5.59 8.67 -13.35
C ALA A 72 6.18 7.31 -13.78
N ARG A 73 6.45 6.41 -12.82
CA ARG A 73 6.92 5.04 -13.07
C ARG A 73 5.79 4.02 -13.26
N ILE A 74 4.53 4.44 -13.17
CA ILE A 74 3.40 3.56 -13.46
C ILE A 74 3.39 3.26 -14.97
N THR A 75 3.35 1.98 -15.31
CA THR A 75 3.44 1.47 -16.68
C THR A 75 2.15 0.77 -17.08
N GLU A 76 1.85 0.74 -18.38
CA GLU A 76 0.66 0.04 -18.90
C GLU A 76 0.84 -1.48 -18.98
N GLU A 77 2.09 -1.95 -19.07
CA GLU A 77 2.45 -3.36 -19.18
C GLU A 77 3.24 -3.79 -17.93
N PRO A 78 3.00 -5.01 -17.41
CA PRO A 78 3.75 -5.53 -16.29
C PRO A 78 5.19 -5.86 -16.71
N ALA A 79 6.14 -5.66 -15.81
CA ALA A 79 7.52 -6.12 -15.96
C ALA A 79 7.60 -7.65 -15.98
N GLN A 80 6.72 -8.33 -15.25
CA GLN A 80 6.63 -9.78 -15.23
C GLN A 80 5.24 -10.28 -15.60
N HIS A 81 5.16 -11.15 -16.62
CA HIS A 81 3.92 -11.79 -17.01
C HIS A 81 3.64 -13.04 -16.18
N TRP A 82 2.49 -13.06 -15.50
CA TRP A 82 1.99 -14.22 -14.77
C TRP A 82 0.81 -14.83 -15.53
N ALA A 83 0.88 -16.14 -15.79
CA ALA A 83 -0.22 -16.88 -16.39
C ALA A 83 -1.37 -17.07 -15.40
N ALA A 84 -2.59 -17.17 -15.91
CA ALA A 84 -3.75 -17.52 -15.10
C ALA A 84 -3.57 -18.95 -14.57
N PRO A 85 -3.66 -19.18 -13.24
CA PRO A 85 -3.70 -20.53 -12.72
C PRO A 85 -4.98 -21.23 -13.19
N ASN A 86 -4.92 -22.54 -13.43
CA ASN A 86 -6.10 -23.34 -13.73
C ASN A 86 -6.87 -23.67 -12.44
N ALA A 87 -7.33 -22.62 -11.75
CA ALA A 87 -8.00 -22.71 -10.46
C ALA A 87 -9.08 -21.62 -10.34
N GLN A 88 -10.10 -21.93 -9.55
CA GLN A 88 -11.08 -20.97 -9.07
C GLN A 88 -11.06 -20.97 -7.55
N VAL A 89 -11.18 -19.78 -6.98
CA VAL A 89 -11.18 -19.59 -5.53
C VAL A 89 -12.50 -18.94 -5.12
N ARG A 90 -12.95 -19.23 -3.90
CA ARG A 90 -14.10 -18.52 -3.34
C ARG A 90 -13.69 -17.09 -3.01
N LEU A 91 -14.55 -16.13 -3.37
CA LEU A 91 -14.24 -14.72 -3.22
C LEU A 91 -14.00 -14.34 -1.75
N GLY A 92 -12.91 -13.61 -1.51
CA GLY A 92 -12.62 -13.00 -0.22
C GLY A 92 -13.43 -11.73 0.03
N GLY A 93 -12.80 -10.75 0.69
CA GLY A 93 -13.39 -9.48 1.06
C GLY A 93 -14.02 -9.47 2.45
N GLN A 94 -14.15 -10.61 3.12
CA GLN A 94 -14.60 -10.68 4.50
C GLN A 94 -13.54 -10.11 5.44
N GLN A 95 -13.99 -9.35 6.43
CA GLN A 95 -13.15 -8.85 7.50
C GLN A 95 -12.85 -9.99 8.47
N ILE A 96 -11.58 -10.21 8.75
CA ILE A 96 -11.08 -11.14 9.75
C ILE A 96 -10.52 -10.34 10.92
N SER A 97 -11.19 -10.47 12.05
CA SER A 97 -10.85 -9.82 13.31
C SER A 97 -10.17 -10.82 14.22
N PHE A 98 -8.94 -10.55 14.64
CA PHE A 98 -8.20 -11.36 15.60
C PHE A 98 -8.29 -10.70 16.96
N GLN A 99 -8.73 -11.48 17.96
CA GLN A 99 -8.80 -11.02 19.34
C GLN A 99 -7.65 -11.63 20.13
N GLU A 100 -6.63 -10.84 20.40
CA GLU A 100 -5.57 -11.18 21.35
C GLU A 100 -5.72 -10.25 22.56
N ASP A 101 -5.53 -10.75 23.78
CA ASP A 101 -5.87 -10.14 25.09
C ASP A 101 -5.96 -8.60 25.18
N ARG A 102 -5.08 -7.85 24.49
CA ARG A 102 -5.06 -6.37 24.43
C ARG A 102 -4.92 -5.75 23.04
N ASP A 103 -4.63 -6.55 22.01
CA ASP A 103 -4.37 -6.07 20.65
C ASP A 103 -5.45 -6.60 19.69
N TYR A 104 -5.98 -5.69 18.86
CA TYR A 104 -7.03 -5.98 17.90
C TYR A 104 -6.49 -5.81 16.48
N TYR A 105 -6.37 -6.91 15.75
CA TYR A 105 -5.93 -6.88 14.35
C TYR A 105 -7.12 -7.09 13.43
N ILE A 106 -7.27 -6.18 12.47
CA ILE A 106 -8.27 -6.28 11.40
C ILE A 106 -7.53 -6.52 10.09
N LEU A 107 -7.77 -7.68 9.48
CA LEU A 107 -7.30 -8.03 8.15
C LEU A 107 -8.50 -8.32 7.25
N THR A 108 -8.31 -8.36 5.94
CA THR A 108 -9.34 -8.79 4.98
C THR A 108 -8.89 -10.08 4.31
N ALA A 109 -9.82 -11.00 4.08
CA ALA A 109 -9.56 -12.22 3.31
C ALA A 109 -9.28 -11.89 1.84
N CYS A 110 -8.14 -12.35 1.31
CA CYS A 110 -7.82 -12.35 -0.11
C CYS A 110 -8.74 -13.31 -0.86
N TYR A 111 -8.73 -14.57 -0.46
CA TYR A 111 -9.62 -15.57 -1.01
C TYR A 111 -9.70 -16.76 -0.07
N TRP A 112 -10.70 -17.59 -0.31
CA TRP A 112 -10.85 -18.87 0.34
C TRP A 112 -10.58 -19.96 -0.68
N LEU A 113 -9.69 -20.90 -0.34
CA LEU A 113 -9.39 -22.02 -1.21
C LEU A 113 -10.52 -23.06 -1.16
N ASP A 114 -11.06 -23.27 0.03
CA ASP A 114 -12.15 -24.19 0.34
C ASP A 114 -12.97 -23.64 1.53
N ASN A 115 -13.67 -24.51 2.26
CA ASN A 115 -14.44 -24.11 3.44
C ASN A 115 -13.59 -24.02 4.73
N SER A 116 -12.30 -24.32 4.69
CA SER A 116 -11.45 -24.36 5.88
C SER A 116 -10.15 -23.57 5.73
N LYS A 117 -9.79 -23.10 4.54
CA LYS A 117 -8.53 -22.38 4.33
C LYS A 117 -8.73 -21.04 3.63
N ALA A 118 -8.15 -20.01 4.24
CA ALA A 118 -8.12 -18.64 3.70
C ALA A 118 -6.69 -18.14 3.56
N LEU A 119 -6.45 -17.34 2.52
CA LEU A 119 -5.38 -16.37 2.53
C LEU A 119 -5.95 -15.04 3.01
N VAL A 120 -5.34 -14.43 4.02
CA VAL A 120 -5.75 -13.14 4.59
C VAL A 120 -4.59 -12.17 4.59
N ALA A 121 -4.89 -10.89 4.37
CA ALA A 121 -3.90 -9.86 4.05
C ALA A 121 -3.06 -10.19 2.81
N ALA A 122 -2.67 -9.15 2.06
CA ALA A 122 -1.76 -9.30 0.93
C ALA A 122 -0.32 -8.95 1.32
N HIS A 123 0.08 -9.27 2.57
CA HIS A 123 1.43 -9.01 3.08
C HIS A 123 1.66 -9.69 4.44
N ARG A 124 2.92 -9.72 4.86
CA ARG A 124 3.34 -10.23 6.16
C ARG A 124 2.80 -9.37 7.30
N VAL A 125 2.18 -10.00 8.29
CA VAL A 125 1.66 -9.31 9.47
C VAL A 125 2.47 -9.71 10.72
N LYS A 126 3.01 -8.73 11.44
CA LYS A 126 3.75 -9.01 12.69
C LYS A 126 2.78 -9.57 13.75
N GLY A 127 3.22 -10.55 14.52
CA GLY A 127 2.41 -11.14 15.59
C GLY A 127 1.68 -12.44 15.22
N PHE A 128 1.80 -12.91 13.98
CA PHE A 128 1.15 -14.14 13.50
C PHE A 128 2.17 -15.24 13.16
N PRO A 129 2.86 -15.86 14.13
CA PRO A 129 3.78 -16.96 13.84
C PRO A 129 3.01 -18.24 13.47
N SER A 130 3.56 -19.01 12.52
CA SER A 130 3.00 -20.31 12.11
C SER A 130 2.82 -21.27 13.29
N GLY A 131 1.79 -22.10 13.24
CA GLY A 131 1.40 -23.07 14.27
C GLY A 131 0.62 -22.47 15.45
N THR A 132 0.35 -21.16 15.44
CA THR A 132 -0.41 -20.50 16.51
C THR A 132 -1.89 -20.49 16.17
N ILE A 133 -2.74 -20.83 17.15
CA ILE A 133 -4.19 -20.81 17.01
C ILE A 133 -4.73 -19.53 17.65
N PHE A 134 -5.52 -18.77 16.90
CA PHE A 134 -6.19 -17.56 17.36
C PHE A 134 -7.71 -17.73 17.32
N PRO A 135 -8.44 -17.21 18.31
CA PRO A 135 -9.86 -16.94 18.14
C PRO A 135 -10.02 -15.81 17.12
N ILE A 136 -10.90 -16.03 16.14
CA ILE A 136 -11.17 -15.06 15.09
C ILE A 136 -12.67 -14.80 14.98
N GLN A 137 -13.00 -13.61 14.50
CA GLN A 137 -14.34 -13.26 14.05
C GLN A 137 -14.29 -12.99 12.54
N VAL A 138 -15.08 -13.75 11.78
CA VAL A 138 -15.30 -13.49 10.36
C VAL A 138 -16.55 -12.64 10.22
N ILE A 139 -16.40 -11.44 9.66
CA ILE A 139 -17.47 -10.44 9.59
C ILE A 139 -17.84 -10.20 8.13
N THR A 140 -19.10 -10.54 7.80
CA THR A 140 -19.67 -10.45 6.46
C THR A 140 -21.00 -9.73 6.51
N LYS A 141 -21.12 -8.55 5.90
CA LYS A 141 -22.37 -7.76 5.70
C LYS A 141 -23.49 -8.04 6.75
N GLY A 142 -23.21 -7.76 8.03
CA GLY A 142 -24.19 -7.86 9.13
C GLY A 142 -24.22 -9.20 9.88
N GLN A 143 -23.41 -10.17 9.48
CA GLN A 143 -23.18 -11.44 10.18
C GLN A 143 -21.78 -11.47 10.76
N VAL A 144 -21.67 -12.05 11.96
CA VAL A 144 -20.41 -12.28 12.66
C VAL A 144 -20.37 -13.75 13.03
N GLU A 145 -19.33 -14.44 12.58
CA GLU A 145 -19.09 -15.84 12.91
C GLU A 145 -17.80 -15.95 13.73
N GLU A 146 -17.91 -16.54 14.92
CA GLU A 146 -16.78 -16.78 15.82
C GLU A 146 -16.17 -18.14 15.52
N LEU A 147 -14.89 -18.16 15.16
CA LEU A 147 -14.16 -19.35 14.77
C LEU A 147 -12.81 -19.40 15.50
N SER A 148 -12.07 -20.48 15.28
CA SER A 148 -10.66 -20.57 15.64
C SER A 148 -9.85 -20.91 14.39
N ALA A 149 -8.72 -20.24 14.21
CA ALA A 149 -7.86 -20.40 13.06
C ALA A 149 -6.41 -20.63 13.48
N GLU A 150 -5.80 -21.67 12.94
CA GLU A 150 -4.36 -21.87 12.97
C GLU A 150 -3.70 -21.05 11.87
N VAL A 151 -2.63 -20.32 12.22
CA VAL A 151 -1.76 -19.70 11.23
C VAL A 151 -0.87 -20.78 10.62
N LEU A 152 -1.09 -21.12 9.36
CA LEU A 152 -0.29 -22.11 8.65
C LEU A 152 1.00 -21.48 8.11
N ALA A 153 0.89 -20.28 7.54
CA ALA A 153 2.01 -19.51 7.00
C ALA A 153 1.81 -18.01 7.20
N ASN A 154 2.90 -17.25 7.27
CA ASN A 154 2.88 -15.79 7.31
C ASN A 154 4.14 -15.24 6.63
N ASP A 155 3.97 -14.82 5.38
CA ASP A 155 5.04 -14.39 4.49
C ASP A 155 4.67 -13.09 3.76
N ASN A 156 5.46 -12.70 2.76
CA ASN A 156 5.22 -11.46 2.01
C ASN A 156 3.97 -11.51 1.11
N ASN A 157 3.39 -12.68 0.88
CA ASN A 157 2.17 -12.86 0.08
C ASN A 157 0.90 -12.79 0.95
N GLY A 158 1.00 -13.14 2.23
CA GLY A 158 -0.09 -13.00 3.20
C GLY A 158 0.04 -13.91 4.41
N VAL A 159 -1.06 -14.01 5.15
CA VAL A 159 -1.24 -14.94 6.27
C VAL A 159 -2.20 -16.04 5.83
N VAL A 160 -1.73 -17.29 5.83
CA VAL A 160 -2.56 -18.44 5.53
C VAL A 160 -3.19 -18.95 6.82
N LEU A 161 -4.52 -19.04 6.83
CA LEU A 161 -5.31 -19.54 7.95
C LEU A 161 -5.90 -20.91 7.61
N GLY A 162 -5.79 -21.85 8.55
CA GLY A 162 -6.55 -23.09 8.59
C GLY A 162 -7.59 -23.02 9.71
N LEU A 163 -8.87 -23.16 9.38
CA LEU A 163 -9.96 -23.10 10.33
C LEU A 163 -10.13 -24.45 11.04
N ALA A 164 -10.40 -24.40 12.33
CA ALA A 164 -10.74 -25.59 13.12
C ALA A 164 -12.12 -26.18 12.75
N THR A 165 -13.00 -25.35 12.18
CA THR A 165 -14.35 -25.72 11.74
C THR A 165 -14.61 -25.16 10.35
N GLU A 166 -15.38 -25.88 9.54
CA GLU A 166 -15.79 -25.37 8.23
C GLU A 166 -16.57 -24.06 8.34
N PHE A 167 -16.26 -23.15 7.43
CA PHE A 167 -16.91 -21.87 7.20
C PHE A 167 -17.29 -21.79 5.72
N LEU A 168 -18.49 -21.29 5.42
CA LEU A 168 -18.98 -21.14 4.06
C LEU A 168 -18.96 -19.65 3.69
N PRO A 169 -17.83 -19.11 3.19
CA PRO A 169 -17.64 -17.68 2.98
C PRO A 169 -18.58 -17.11 1.91
N THR A 170 -18.62 -17.77 0.75
CA THR A 170 -19.50 -17.47 -0.39
C THR A 170 -19.66 -18.74 -1.25
N SER A 171 -20.76 -18.82 -2.01
CA SER A 171 -20.93 -19.80 -3.08
C SER A 171 -20.14 -19.46 -4.34
N ASP A 172 -19.72 -18.21 -4.49
CA ASP A 172 -19.26 -17.66 -5.75
C ASP A 172 -17.76 -17.94 -5.93
N LEU A 173 -17.48 -18.69 -6.99
CA LEU A 173 -16.13 -19.03 -7.41
C LEU A 173 -15.66 -18.03 -8.46
N TYR A 174 -14.48 -17.45 -8.23
CA TYR A 174 -13.86 -16.50 -9.12
C TYR A 174 -12.56 -17.09 -9.68
N PRO A 175 -12.36 -17.03 -11.01
CA PRO A 175 -11.05 -17.29 -11.60
C PRO A 175 -10.06 -16.18 -11.27
N ILE A 176 -8.78 -16.53 -11.26
CA ILE A 176 -7.68 -15.57 -11.15
C ILE A 176 -7.22 -15.17 -12.55
N ALA A 177 -7.06 -13.87 -12.80
CA ALA A 177 -6.64 -13.34 -14.08
C ALA A 177 -5.14 -13.57 -14.32
N ALA A 178 -4.76 -13.82 -15.57
CA ALA A 178 -3.39 -13.60 -16.01
C ALA A 178 -3.10 -12.09 -16.04
N THR A 179 -1.84 -11.68 -15.94
CA THR A 179 -1.51 -10.24 -16.03
C THR A 179 -1.87 -9.65 -17.40
N SER A 180 -1.81 -10.46 -18.48
CA SER A 180 -2.24 -10.06 -19.82
C SER A 180 -3.75 -9.80 -19.96
N GLU A 181 -4.55 -10.17 -18.96
CA GLU A 181 -6.00 -9.96 -18.95
C GLU A 181 -6.42 -8.72 -18.15
N ILE A 182 -5.46 -8.09 -17.46
CA ILE A 182 -5.67 -6.85 -16.71
C ILE A 182 -5.66 -5.71 -17.73
N VAL A 183 -6.75 -4.95 -17.76
CA VAL A 183 -6.92 -3.85 -18.73
C VAL A 183 -6.74 -2.51 -18.02
N VAL A 184 -5.64 -1.83 -18.35
CA VAL A 184 -5.32 -0.49 -17.86
C VAL A 184 -6.32 0.54 -18.41
N GLY A 185 -6.67 1.53 -17.58
CA GLY A 185 -7.66 2.57 -17.90
C GLY A 185 -9.11 2.10 -17.83
N ARG A 186 -9.36 0.85 -17.41
CA ARG A 186 -10.71 0.30 -17.24
C ARG A 186 -11.08 0.18 -15.76
N GLU A 187 -12.38 0.19 -15.53
CA GLU A 187 -12.96 -0.03 -14.22
C GLU A 187 -12.68 -1.45 -13.72
N ALA A 188 -12.50 -1.55 -12.42
CA ALA A 188 -12.50 -2.74 -11.61
C ALA A 188 -13.31 -2.44 -10.34
N GLU A 189 -13.62 -3.46 -9.55
CA GLU A 189 -14.33 -3.31 -8.28
C GLU A 189 -13.47 -3.86 -7.15
N ILE A 190 -13.29 -3.06 -6.08
CA ILE A 190 -12.74 -3.59 -4.84
C ILE A 190 -13.86 -4.20 -4.01
N ILE A 191 -13.64 -5.39 -3.47
CA ILE A 191 -14.61 -6.12 -2.67
C ILE A 191 -14.14 -6.15 -1.21
N SER A 192 -14.86 -5.50 -0.31
CA SER A 192 -14.55 -5.49 1.12
C SER A 192 -15.81 -5.33 1.96
N SER A 193 -15.92 -6.08 3.07
CA SER A 193 -16.95 -5.87 4.08
C SER A 193 -16.57 -4.77 5.08
N TYR A 194 -15.28 -4.46 5.25
CA TYR A 194 -14.80 -3.43 6.18
C TYR A 194 -14.84 -2.03 5.56
N GLY A 195 -14.29 -1.87 4.35
CA GLY A 195 -14.24 -0.59 3.62
C GLY A 195 -15.38 -0.37 2.62
N GLY A 196 -16.24 -1.36 2.43
CA GLY A 196 -17.28 -1.36 1.40
C GLY A 196 -16.77 -1.87 0.05
N CYS A 197 -17.72 -2.10 -0.85
CA CYS A 197 -17.44 -2.45 -2.25
C CYS A 197 -17.67 -1.21 -3.11
N PHE A 198 -16.69 -0.85 -3.95
CA PHE A 198 -16.77 0.35 -4.76
C PHE A 198 -15.90 0.24 -6.03
N PRO A 199 -16.22 1.02 -7.08
CA PRO A 199 -15.46 0.96 -8.33
C PRO A 199 -14.15 1.76 -8.26
N VAL A 200 -13.15 1.26 -8.95
CA VAL A 200 -11.80 1.84 -9.08
C VAL A 200 -11.33 1.75 -10.53
N ILE A 201 -10.37 2.57 -10.93
CA ILE A 201 -9.71 2.49 -12.24
C ILE A 201 -8.35 1.83 -12.08
N VAL A 202 -8.04 0.86 -12.94
CA VAL A 202 -6.69 0.30 -13.04
C VAL A 202 -5.78 1.31 -13.73
N LYS A 203 -4.77 1.81 -13.02
CA LYS A 203 -3.82 2.81 -13.53
C LYS A 203 -2.61 2.21 -14.22
N GLY A 204 -2.29 0.96 -13.91
CA GLY A 204 -1.15 0.26 -14.48
C GLY A 204 -0.39 -0.55 -13.44
N PHE A 205 0.89 -0.77 -13.71
CA PHE A 205 1.80 -1.57 -12.92
C PHE A 205 2.93 -0.71 -12.40
N LEU A 206 3.32 -0.95 -11.14
CA LEU A 206 4.44 -0.27 -10.50
C LEU A 206 5.41 -1.30 -9.95
N ASP A 207 6.62 -1.31 -10.50
CA ASP A 207 7.75 -2.03 -9.93
C ASP A 207 8.29 -1.26 -8.71
N MET A 208 8.09 -1.84 -7.54
CA MET A 208 8.61 -1.28 -6.29
C MET A 208 10.00 -1.87 -6.07
N VAL A 209 11.04 -1.04 -6.12
CA VAL A 209 12.44 -1.48 -5.97
C VAL A 209 12.57 -2.38 -4.75
N SER A 210 13.08 -3.61 -4.93
CA SER A 210 13.24 -4.67 -3.91
C SER A 210 11.94 -5.29 -3.36
N GLN A 211 10.81 -5.06 -4.00
CA GLN A 211 9.52 -5.68 -3.71
C GLN A 211 8.94 -6.32 -4.98
N GLN A 212 7.80 -7.01 -4.83
CA GLN A 212 7.02 -7.52 -5.95
C GLN A 212 6.36 -6.35 -6.71
N GLU A 213 6.21 -6.52 -8.03
CA GLU A 213 5.41 -5.63 -8.85
C GLU A 213 3.96 -5.56 -8.35
N LYS A 214 3.37 -4.37 -8.41
CA LYS A 214 2.00 -4.12 -7.92
C LYS A 214 1.11 -3.60 -9.04
N VAL A 215 -0.15 -3.98 -9.00
CA VAL A 215 -1.21 -3.28 -9.74
C VAL A 215 -1.56 -2.02 -8.97
N VAL A 216 -1.59 -0.88 -9.66
CA VAL A 216 -2.01 0.40 -9.10
C VAL A 216 -3.45 0.66 -9.47
N ILE A 217 -4.27 0.98 -8.48
CA ILE A 217 -5.68 1.35 -8.67
C ILE A 217 -5.93 2.75 -8.14
N GLU A 218 -6.87 3.45 -8.76
CA GLU A 218 -7.33 4.78 -8.37
C GLU A 218 -8.81 4.74 -8.03
N ARG A 219 -9.22 5.36 -6.92
CA ARG A 219 -10.65 5.51 -6.60
C ARG A 219 -11.35 6.43 -7.61
N ILE A 220 -12.60 6.14 -7.94
CA ILE A 220 -13.39 6.96 -8.87
C ILE A 220 -14.08 8.11 -8.15
N ASN A 221 -14.69 7.83 -6.98
CA ASN A 221 -15.42 8.84 -6.21
C ASN A 221 -14.62 9.28 -4.99
N ASP A 222 -14.67 10.56 -4.67
CA ASP A 222 -14.00 11.13 -3.48
C ASP A 222 -14.57 10.63 -2.15
N THR A 223 -15.80 10.10 -2.16
CA THR A 223 -16.45 9.49 -0.99
C THR A 223 -15.88 8.12 -0.65
N ASP A 224 -15.32 7.43 -1.64
CA ASP A 224 -14.71 6.11 -1.47
C ASP A 224 -13.32 6.28 -0.86
N ASN A 225 -12.99 5.50 0.16
CA ASN A 225 -11.72 5.68 0.88
C ASN A 225 -11.02 4.35 1.09
N PHE A 226 -9.73 4.34 0.77
CA PHE A 226 -8.83 3.29 1.18
C PHE A 226 -8.48 3.47 2.66
N ILE A 227 -9.08 2.65 3.51
CA ILE A 227 -8.87 2.68 4.96
C ILE A 227 -7.98 1.52 5.43
N GLY A 228 -7.34 1.68 6.59
CA GLY A 228 -6.58 0.60 7.21
C GLY A 228 -7.48 -0.61 7.49
N GLY A 229 -6.97 -1.83 7.37
CA GLY A 229 -7.76 -3.07 7.51
C GLY A 229 -8.27 -3.64 6.19
N MET A 230 -8.29 -2.86 5.11
CA MET A 230 -8.62 -3.35 3.76
C MET A 230 -7.52 -4.20 3.10
N SER A 231 -6.37 -4.40 3.76
CA SER A 231 -5.33 -5.28 3.23
C SER A 231 -5.88 -6.69 3.03
N GLY A 232 -5.73 -7.20 1.81
CA GLY A 232 -6.31 -8.44 1.33
C GLY A 232 -7.63 -8.29 0.59
N SER A 233 -8.23 -7.09 0.52
CA SER A 233 -9.46 -6.91 -0.26
C SER A 233 -9.25 -7.28 -1.74
N PRO A 234 -10.04 -8.20 -2.31
CA PRO A 234 -9.95 -8.55 -3.72
C PRO A 234 -10.29 -7.37 -4.61
N VAL A 235 -9.57 -7.27 -5.72
CA VAL A 235 -9.91 -6.38 -6.83
C VAL A 235 -10.30 -7.25 -8.01
N VAL A 236 -11.52 -7.05 -8.50
CA VAL A 236 -12.14 -7.84 -9.56
C VAL A 236 -12.33 -6.99 -10.81
N GLN A 237 -11.87 -7.49 -11.95
CA GLN A 237 -12.08 -6.89 -13.26
C GLN A 237 -12.57 -7.96 -14.23
N ASN A 238 -13.61 -7.67 -15.00
CA ASN A 238 -14.18 -8.60 -15.99
C ASN A 238 -14.51 -10.00 -15.41
N GLY A 239 -14.98 -10.04 -14.15
CA GLY A 239 -15.32 -11.29 -13.46
C GLY A 239 -14.12 -12.12 -12.99
N LYS A 240 -12.90 -11.58 -13.04
CA LYS A 240 -11.68 -12.24 -12.57
C LYS A 240 -11.00 -11.44 -11.48
N ILE A 241 -10.38 -12.10 -10.51
CA ILE A 241 -9.56 -11.43 -9.50
C ILE A 241 -8.22 -11.06 -10.15
N ILE A 242 -7.90 -9.77 -10.15
CA ILE A 242 -6.66 -9.23 -10.73
C ILE A 242 -5.59 -8.94 -9.67
N GLY A 243 -6.01 -8.68 -8.43
CA GLY A 243 -5.09 -8.41 -7.34
C GLY A 243 -5.75 -8.36 -5.98
N PHE A 244 -4.92 -8.25 -4.95
CA PHE A 244 -5.34 -8.09 -3.56
C PHE A 244 -4.71 -6.83 -2.99
N MET A 245 -5.52 -5.92 -2.44
CA MET A 245 -5.04 -4.65 -1.91
C MET A 245 -3.97 -4.89 -0.82
N SER A 246 -2.82 -4.25 -0.93
CA SER A 246 -1.69 -4.43 0.00
C SER A 246 -1.31 -3.16 0.75
N GLY A 247 -1.72 -1.98 0.25
CA GLY A 247 -1.52 -0.70 0.92
C GLY A 247 -1.91 0.49 0.06
N THR A 248 -1.59 1.69 0.54
CA THR A 248 -1.81 2.96 -0.16
C THR A 248 -0.50 3.70 -0.38
N LEU A 249 -0.47 4.57 -1.39
CA LEU A 249 0.71 5.40 -1.63
C LEU A 249 0.75 6.56 -0.62
N LYS A 250 1.79 6.60 0.20
CA LYS A 250 1.96 7.68 1.17
C LYS A 250 2.07 9.02 0.43
N GLY A 251 1.16 9.93 0.74
CA GLY A 251 1.09 11.25 0.10
C GLY A 251 0.09 11.33 -1.06
N GLU A 252 -0.42 10.20 -1.54
CA GLU A 252 -1.45 10.13 -2.57
C GLU A 252 -2.61 9.25 -2.12
N LYS A 253 -3.68 9.89 -1.64
CA LYS A 253 -4.82 9.19 -1.03
C LYS A 253 -5.72 8.53 -2.07
N ASN A 254 -5.61 8.93 -3.33
CA ASN A 254 -6.44 8.39 -4.41
C ASN A 254 -5.91 7.05 -4.93
N LEU A 255 -4.65 6.70 -4.63
CA LEU A 255 -4.00 5.51 -5.16
C LEU A 255 -3.79 4.42 -4.10
N ALA A 256 -4.09 3.19 -4.48
CA ALA A 256 -3.76 2.00 -3.73
C ALA A 256 -2.95 1.00 -4.56
N PHE A 257 -2.19 0.18 -3.86
CA PHE A 257 -1.40 -0.90 -4.42
C PHE A 257 -2.07 -2.24 -4.16
N CYS A 258 -2.01 -3.10 -5.16
CA CYS A 258 -2.48 -4.47 -5.06
C CYS A 258 -1.36 -5.42 -5.47
N ASN A 259 -1.17 -6.50 -4.71
CA ASN A 259 -0.34 -7.60 -5.18
C ASN A 259 -1.05 -8.30 -6.33
N ILE A 260 -0.31 -8.72 -7.35
CA ILE A 260 -0.86 -9.44 -8.50
C ILE A 260 -1.43 -10.78 -8.03
N ALA A 261 -2.70 -11.05 -8.34
CA ALA A 261 -3.38 -12.23 -7.80
C ALA A 261 -2.78 -13.55 -8.28
N ALA A 262 -2.37 -13.62 -9.55
CA ALA A 262 -1.71 -14.81 -10.11
C ALA A 262 -0.37 -15.12 -9.44
N GLU A 263 0.44 -14.10 -9.13
CA GLU A 263 1.68 -14.26 -8.38
C GLU A 263 1.40 -14.76 -6.96
N VAL A 264 0.50 -14.08 -6.25
CA VAL A 264 0.15 -14.44 -4.87
C VAL A 264 -0.32 -15.88 -4.81
N TYR A 265 -1.25 -16.27 -5.69
CA TYR A 265 -1.76 -17.64 -5.74
C TYR A 265 -0.67 -18.66 -6.06
N ALA A 266 0.19 -18.39 -7.05
CA ALA A 266 1.29 -19.29 -7.39
C ALA A 266 2.25 -19.53 -6.21
N ASN A 267 2.44 -18.53 -5.36
CA ASN A 267 3.32 -18.62 -4.20
C ASN A 267 2.67 -19.23 -2.95
N THR A 268 1.34 -19.21 -2.85
CA THR A 268 0.60 -19.67 -1.66
C THR A 268 -0.20 -20.94 -1.86
N ALA A 269 -0.49 -21.35 -3.11
CA ALA A 269 -1.35 -22.50 -3.40
C ALA A 269 -0.79 -23.80 -2.80
N ASP A 270 0.51 -24.07 -2.95
CA ASP A 270 1.12 -25.27 -2.38
C ASP A 270 1.06 -25.24 -0.85
N LEU A 271 1.34 -24.11 -0.21
CA LEU A 271 1.22 -23.95 1.24
C LEU A 271 -0.21 -24.20 1.73
N MET A 272 -1.22 -23.79 0.97
CA MET A 272 -2.61 -24.00 1.31
C MET A 272 -3.07 -25.45 1.02
N ASN A 273 -2.50 -26.12 0.02
CA ASN A 273 -2.83 -27.50 -0.36
C ASN A 273 -2.08 -28.55 0.47
N GLU A 274 -0.83 -28.31 0.83
CA GLU A 274 0.05 -29.23 1.55
C GLU A 274 -0.31 -29.33 3.04
N CYS A 275 -0.96 -28.32 3.62
CA CYS A 275 -1.53 -28.36 4.96
C CYS A 275 -2.87 -29.12 5.02
N ASN A 276 -2.97 -30.27 4.34
CA ASN A 276 -4.02 -31.27 4.58
C ASN A 276 -3.50 -32.25 5.63
N PRO A 277 -4.10 -32.31 6.84
CA PRO A 277 -3.82 -33.40 7.79
C PRO A 277 -4.22 -34.77 7.22
#